data_AF-R9JF27-F1
#
_entry.id   AF-R9JF27-F1
#
_cell.length_a   1.000
_cell.length_b   1.000
_cell.length_c   1.000
_cell.angle_alpha   90.00
_cell.angle_beta   90.00
_cell.angle_gamma   90.00
#
_symmetry.space_group_name_H-M   'P 1'
#
loop_
_entity.id
_entity.type
_entity.pdbx_description
1 polymer ?
#
loop_
_entity_poly.entity_id
_entity_poly.type
_entity_poly.pdbx_seq_one_letter_code
_entity_poly.pdbx_strand_id
1 'polypeptide(L)' 'MGNPNLLPYETIVRATSGEPEAVDEVLRHYSKRIRIAAIENGHIDRDTEDSIKQRLVASLFKFRFDEQPYIKTE' A
#
# COMPACT_ATOMS: atom_id res chain seq x y z
N MET A 1 13.08 -10.13 -15.15
CA MET A 1 13.24 -8.92 -14.30
C MET A 1 11.88 -8.26 -14.21
N GLY A 2 11.39 -8.00 -12.99
CA GLY A 2 10.05 -7.47 -12.75
C GLY A 2 9.87 -6.01 -13.20
N ASN A 3 8.63 -5.54 -13.24
CA ASN A 3 8.31 -4.15 -13.59
C ASN A 3 8.74 -3.22 -12.44
N PRO A 4 9.65 -2.26 -12.64
CA PRO A 4 10.14 -1.37 -11.58
C PRO A 4 9.06 -0.43 -11.02
N ASN A 5 7.92 -0.30 -11.71
CA ASN A 5 6.79 0.51 -11.26
C ASN A 5 5.86 -0.24 -10.29
N LEU A 6 6.08 -1.54 -10.06
CA LEU A 6 5.25 -2.35 -9.17
C LEU A 6 6.04 -2.77 -7.93
N LEU A 7 5.36 -2.83 -6.79
CA LEU A 7 5.88 -3.49 -5.60
C LEU A 7 6.07 -4.99 -5.88
N PRO A 8 7.21 -5.58 -5.49
CA PRO A 8 7.39 -7.02 -5.57
C PRO A 8 6.29 -7.75 -4.78
N TYR A 9 5.78 -8.84 -5.34
CA TYR A 9 4.73 -9.65 -4.68
C TYR A 9 5.18 -10.09 -3.28
N GLU A 10 6.42 -10.55 -3.14
CA GLU A 10 7.01 -10.95 -1.86
C GLU A 10 7.01 -9.83 -0.82
N THR A 11 7.22 -8.58 -1.24
CA THR A 11 7.14 -7.42 -0.34
C THR A 11 5.71 -7.21 0.15
N ILE A 12 4.71 -7.36 -0.72
CA ILE A 12 3.30 -7.24 -0.33
C ILE A 12 2.94 -8.34 0.68
N VAL A 13 3.30 -9.59 0.41
CA VAL A 13 3.06 -10.72 1.33
C VAL A 13 3.71 -10.48 2.69
N ARG A 14 4.99 -10.11 2.73
CA ARG A 14 5.70 -9.81 3.99
C ARG A 14 5.06 -8.64 4.75
N ALA A 15 4.63 -7.60 4.05
CA ALA A 15 3.96 -6.46 4.65
C ALA A 15 2.60 -6.85 5.26
N THR A 16 1.82 -7.72 4.61
CA THR A 16 0.56 -8.23 5.16
C THR A 16 0.75 -9.10 6.41
N SER A 17 1.92 -9.75 6.53
CA SER A 17 2.32 -10.50 7.74
C SER A 17 2.85 -9.61 8.87
N GLY A 18 3.01 -8.29 8.63
CA GLY A 18 3.45 -7.33 9.62
C GLY A 18 4.97 -7.11 9.71
N GLU A 19 5.74 -7.53 8.71
CA GLU A 19 7.18 -7.26 8.68
C GLU A 19 7.45 -5.75 8.51
N PRO A 20 8.14 -5.10 9.46
CA PRO A 20 8.25 -3.65 9.48
C PRO A 20 9.01 -3.09 8.28
N GLU A 21 10.07 -3.77 7.82
CA GLU A 21 10.83 -3.37 6.63
C GLU A 21 9.97 -3.42 5.37
N ALA A 22 9.11 -4.43 5.25
CA ALA A 22 8.21 -4.58 4.12
C ALA A 22 7.09 -3.52 4.13
N VAL A 23 6.56 -3.19 5.32
CA VAL A 23 5.58 -2.10 5.48
C VAL A 23 6.20 -0.75 5.11
N ASP A 24 7.42 -0.47 5.56
CA ASP A 24 8.15 0.76 5.18
C ASP A 24 8.34 0.84 3.65
N GLU A 25 8.73 -0.25 3.01
CA GLU A 25 8.90 -0.28 1.56
C GLU A 25 7.58 0.01 0.81
N VAL A 26 6.46 -0.52 1.28
CA VAL A 26 5.13 -0.19 0.72
C VAL A 26 4.82 1.30 0.88
N LEU A 27 5.05 1.88 2.05
CA LEU A 27 4.84 3.32 2.30
C LEU A 27 5.76 4.18 1.42
N ARG A 28 7.04 3.81 1.31
CA ARG A 28 8.03 4.50 0.48
C ARG A 28 7.64 4.48 -0.99
N HIS A 29 7.20 3.33 -1.50
CA HIS A 29 6.73 3.17 -2.87
C HIS A 29 5.53 4.06 -3.18
N TYR A 30 4.57 4.16 -2.25
CA TYR A 30 3.37 4.98 -2.44
C TYR A 30 3.51 6.44 -1.98
N SER A 31 4.64 6.85 -1.40
CA SER A 31 4.87 8.18 -0.81
C SER A 31 4.44 9.35 -1.70
N LYS A 32 4.79 9.33 -3.00
CA LYS A 32 4.39 10.35 -3.96
C LYS A 32 2.87 10.42 -4.14
N ARG A 33 2.21 9.26 -4.22
CA ARG A 33 0.74 9.17 -4.39
C ARG A 33 0.01 9.63 -3.14
N ILE A 34 0.52 9.28 -1.96
CA ILE A 34 -0.01 9.73 -0.67
C ILE A 34 0.05 11.26 -0.57
N ARG A 35 1.20 11.86 -0.88
CA ARG A 35 1.36 13.32 -0.87
C ARG A 35 0.40 14.04 -1.82
N ILE A 36 0.22 13.51 -3.03
CA ILE A 36 -0.71 14.10 -4.01
C ILE A 36 -2.15 14.02 -3.50
N ALA A 37 -2.53 12.89 -2.89
CA ALA A 37 -3.87 12.69 -2.33
C ALA A 37 -4.14 13.56 -1.09
N ALA A 38 -3.09 14.03 -0.42
CA ALA A 38 -3.16 14.91 0.74
C ALA A 38 -3.11 16.41 0.39
N ILE A 39 -3.18 16.78 -0.89
CA ILE A 39 -3.19 18.20 -1.28
C ILE A 39 -4.58 18.79 -1.02
N GLU A 40 -4.64 19.78 -0.12
CA GLU A 40 -5.82 20.57 0.17
C GLU A 40 -5.47 22.06 0.02
N ASN A 41 -6.26 22.80 -0.77
CA ASN A 41 -6.02 24.21 -1.09
C ASN A 41 -4.61 24.52 -1.62
N GLY A 42 -3.99 23.57 -2.35
CA GLY A 42 -2.65 23.74 -2.92
C GLY A 42 -1.49 23.47 -1.96
N HIS A 43 -1.78 23.09 -0.71
CA HIS A 43 -0.79 22.71 0.29
C HIS A 43 -0.98 21.24 0.71
N ILE A 44 0.09 20.60 1.17
CA ILE A 44 -0.02 19.25 1.73
C ILE A 44 -0.59 19.40 3.14
N ASP A 45 -1.80 18.86 3.35
CA ASP A 45 -2.37 18.68 4.67
C ASP A 45 -1.72 17.46 5.34
N ARG A 46 -1.05 17.70 6.47
CA ARG A 46 -0.28 16.66 7.16
C ARG A 46 -1.19 15.65 7.84
N ASP A 47 -2.30 16.09 8.41
CA ASP A 47 -3.26 15.21 9.06
C ASP A 47 -3.90 14.27 8.02
N THR A 48 -4.23 14.80 6.84
CA THR A 48 -4.70 13.99 5.71
C THR A 48 -3.60 13.03 5.22
N GLU A 49 -2.34 13.48 5.07
CA GLU A 49 -1.21 12.62 4.69
C GLU A 49 -1.02 11.44 5.66
N ASP A 50 -1.04 11.71 6.97
CA ASP A 50 -0.89 10.70 8.02
C ASP A 50 -2.11 9.77 8.08
N SER A 51 -3.33 10.28 7.93
CA SER A 51 -4.54 9.44 7.90
C SER A 51 -4.50 8.43 6.75
N ILE A 52 -3.99 8.84 5.57
CA ILE A 52 -3.84 7.96 4.41
C ILE A 52 -2.78 6.88 4.71
N LYS A 53 -1.64 7.24 5.33
CA LYS A 53 -0.62 6.26 5.73
C LYS A 53 -1.17 5.26 6.73
N GLN A 54 -1.85 5.72 7.77
CA GLN A 54 -2.47 4.87 8.80
C GLN A 54 -3.48 3.90 8.18
N ARG A 55 -4.34 4.41 7.29
CA ARG A 55 -5.34 3.59 6.59
C ARG A 55 -4.70 2.56 5.66
N LEU A 56 -3.61 2.91 4.98
CA LEU A 56 -2.86 1.97 4.14
C LEU A 56 -2.26 0.85 5.00
N VAL A 57 -1.60 1.18 6.11
CA VAL A 57 -1.06 0.19 7.06
C VAL A 57 -2.16 -0.71 7.61
N ALA A 58 -3.27 -0.13 8.07
CA ALA A 58 -4.42 -0.89 8.55
C ALA A 58 -5.03 -1.80 7.47
N SER A 59 -4.99 -1.39 6.20
CA SER A 59 -5.47 -2.19 5.08
C SER A 59 -4.55 -3.37 4.78
N LEU A 60 -3.22 -3.21 4.89
CA LEU A 60 -2.26 -4.31 4.75
C LEU A 60 -2.56 -5.44 5.74
N PHE A 61 -2.81 -5.11 7.01
CA PHE A 61 -3.15 -6.10 8.04
C PHE A 61 -4.52 -6.75 7.87
N LYS A 62 -5.42 -6.14 7.11
CA LYS A 62 -6.75 -6.68 6.81
C LYS A 62 -6.80 -7.44 5.49
N PHE A 63 -5.75 -7.35 4.67
CA PHE A 63 -5.72 -7.92 3.34
C PHE A 63 -5.61 -9.44 3.40
N ARG A 64 -6.43 -10.15 2.62
CA ARG A 64 -6.42 -11.61 2.50
C ARG A 64 -6.26 -12.00 1.04
N PHE A 65 -5.29 -12.87 0.75
CA PHE A 65 -5.06 -13.37 -0.61
C PHE A 65 -6.11 -14.40 -1.04
N ASP A 66 -6.75 -15.07 -0.09
CA ASP A 66 -7.67 -16.20 -0.33
C ASP A 66 -9.12 -15.79 -0.66
N GLU A 67 -9.46 -14.49 -0.64
CA GLU A 67 -10.84 -14.02 -0.89
C GLU A 67 -11.24 -13.91 -2.37
N GLN A 68 -10.38 -14.29 -3.33
CA GLN A 68 -10.78 -14.36 -4.73
C GLN A 68 -11.21 -15.79 -5.11
N PRO A 69 -12.51 -16.05 -5.37
CA PRO A 69 -12.89 -17.30 -6.02
C PRO A 69 -12.25 -17.30 -7.42
N TYR A 70 -11.33 -18.22 -7.65
CA TYR A 70 -10.81 -18.49 -8.97
C TYR A 70 -11.97 -19.01 -9.85
N ILE A 71 -12.58 -18.13 -10.66
CA ILE A 71 -13.53 -18.54 -11.69
C ILE A 71 -12.71 -19.04 -12.88
N LYS A 72 -12.59 -20.36 -12.99
CA LYS A 72 -12.05 -21.01 -14.17
C LYS A 72 -13.08 -20.80 -15.30
N THR A 73 -12.76 -19.96 -16.26
CA THR A 73 -13.52 -19.87 -17.51
C THR A 73 -13.08 -21.04 -18.38
N GLU A 74 -13.95 -22.05 -18.49
CA GLU A 74 -13.84 -23.12 -19.50
C GLU A 74 -14.16 -22.58 -20.90
#